data_AF-A0AAV9D419-F1
#
_entry.id   AF-A0AAV9D419-F1
#
_cell.length_a   1.000
_cell.length_b   1.000
_cell.length_c   1.000
_cell.angle_alpha   90.00
_cell.angle_beta   90.00
_cell.angle_gamma   90.00
#
_symmetry.space_group_name_H-M   'P 1'
#
loop_
_entity.id
_entity.type
_entity.pdbx_description
1 polymer ?
#
loop_
_entity_poly.entity_id
_entity_poly.type
_entity_poly.pdbx_seq_one_letter_code
_entity_poly.pdbx_strand_id
1 'polypeptide(L)'
;MGLTGLRPRSRSEDKELSGNIKRKLDKKLGFYAKVRDTVVALAAKKAITKKNKVRSRQKKVKAYDLSSLSEFLPSLDALQKPPRQTEFKLNSKSRKQLVVKEAHQLEAVLNNETFKLDPLAAIHQHLQATQPVEEVSRQKKTVKTAKKSKKKTVKSSAAQSMEF
;
A
#
# COMPACT_ATOMS: atom_id res chain seq x y z
N MET A 1 -46.21 -39.72 -60.21
CA MET A 1 -46.64 -40.41 -58.97
C MET A 1 -45.76 -39.91 -57.83
N GLY A 2 -46.22 -38.97 -57.04
CA GLY A 2 -45.47 -38.50 -55.88
C GLY A 2 -46.25 -37.43 -55.15
N LEU A 3 -46.40 -37.61 -53.83
CA LEU A 3 -46.72 -36.64 -52.76
C LEU A 3 -47.65 -37.28 -51.71
N THR A 4 -47.11 -38.15 -50.86
CA THR A 4 -47.67 -38.42 -49.53
C THR A 4 -46.54 -38.36 -48.51
N GLY A 5 -46.51 -37.28 -47.73
CA GLY A 5 -45.43 -37.07 -46.77
C GLY A 5 -45.55 -35.78 -45.97
N LEU A 6 -46.75 -35.41 -45.51
CA LEU A 6 -46.91 -34.35 -44.52
C LEU A 6 -47.46 -34.96 -43.22
N ARG A 7 -46.54 -35.24 -42.30
CA ARG A 7 -46.85 -35.61 -40.92
C ARG A 7 -47.33 -34.33 -40.20
N PRO A 8 -48.48 -34.34 -39.49
CA PRO A 8 -48.90 -33.18 -38.71
C PRO A 8 -47.87 -32.94 -37.60
N ARG A 9 -47.13 -31.83 -37.68
CA ARG A 9 -46.23 -31.39 -36.60
C ARG A 9 -47.12 -30.96 -35.44
N SER A 10 -46.89 -31.56 -34.29
CA SER A 10 -47.75 -31.62 -33.12
C SER A 10 -48.06 -30.26 -32.50
N ARG A 11 -49.35 -29.91 -32.45
CA ARG A 11 -49.95 -28.75 -31.76
C ARG A 11 -49.66 -28.69 -30.24
N SER A 12 -49.06 -29.73 -29.67
CA SER A 12 -48.66 -29.85 -28.26
C SER A 12 -47.33 -29.16 -27.96
N GLU A 13 -46.34 -29.25 -28.85
CA GLU A 13 -44.99 -28.70 -28.62
C GLU A 13 -45.00 -27.17 -28.54
N ASP A 14 -45.79 -26.52 -29.42
CA ASP A 14 -45.92 -25.05 -29.41
C ASP A 14 -46.61 -24.54 -28.13
N LYS A 15 -47.54 -25.31 -27.57
CA LYS A 15 -48.21 -24.98 -26.31
C LYS A 15 -47.27 -25.14 -25.12
N GLU A 16 -46.41 -26.16 -25.11
CA GLU A 16 -45.43 -26.37 -24.05
C GLU A 16 -44.32 -25.30 -24.06
N LEU A 17 -43.83 -24.92 -25.24
CA LEU A 17 -42.89 -23.81 -25.39
C LEU A 17 -43.50 -22.48 -24.92
N SER A 18 -44.76 -22.22 -25.26
CA SER A 18 -45.51 -21.04 -24.78
C SER A 18 -45.69 -21.03 -23.25
N GLY A 19 -46.03 -22.18 -22.66
CA GLY A 19 -46.15 -22.34 -21.20
C GLY A 19 -44.81 -22.11 -20.48
N ASN A 20 -43.72 -22.63 -21.03
CA ASN A 20 -42.38 -22.43 -20.49
C ASN A 20 -41.89 -20.98 -20.59
N ILE A 21 -42.26 -20.26 -21.66
CA ILE A 21 -41.97 -18.82 -21.80
C ILE A 21 -42.74 -18.00 -20.77
N LYS A 22 -44.04 -18.26 -20.59
CA LYS A 22 -44.86 -17.59 -19.56
C LYS A 22 -44.27 -17.77 -18.15
N ARG A 23 -43.93 -19.01 -17.78
CA ARG A 23 -43.24 -19.32 -16.51
C ARG A 23 -41.93 -18.56 -16.34
N LYS A 24 -41.15 -18.38 -17.41
CA LYS A 24 -39.90 -17.59 -17.36
C LYS A 24 -40.18 -16.10 -17.15
N LEU A 25 -41.23 -15.55 -17.77
CA LEU A 25 -41.64 -14.16 -17.56
C LEU A 25 -42.17 -13.93 -16.14
N ASP A 26 -43.00 -14.82 -15.62
CA ASP A 26 -43.52 -14.74 -14.25
C ASP A 26 -42.38 -14.78 -13.21
N LYS A 27 -41.38 -15.64 -13.42
CA LYS A 27 -40.17 -15.69 -12.58
C LYS A 27 -39.40 -14.36 -12.61
N LYS A 28 -39.25 -13.74 -13.78
CA LYS A 28 -38.59 -12.44 -13.92
C LYS A 28 -39.38 -11.34 -13.21
N LEU A 29 -40.69 -11.29 -13.38
CA LEU A 29 -41.56 -10.33 -12.69
C LEU A 29 -41.46 -10.48 -11.16
N GLY A 30 -41.52 -11.71 -10.66
CA GLY A 30 -41.37 -11.99 -9.23
C GLY A 30 -39.98 -11.60 -8.69
N PHE A 31 -38.92 -11.76 -9.48
CA PHE A 31 -37.59 -11.28 -9.11
C PHE A 31 -37.54 -9.75 -9.01
N TYR A 32 -38.05 -9.03 -10.00
CA TYR A 32 -38.05 -7.57 -9.98
C TYR A 32 -38.90 -6.99 -8.85
N ALA A 33 -40.03 -7.62 -8.51
CA ALA A 33 -40.83 -7.23 -7.35
C ALA A 33 -40.01 -7.34 -6.05
N LYS A 34 -39.36 -8.49 -5.81
CA LYS A 34 -38.50 -8.70 -4.63
C LYS A 34 -37.35 -7.69 -4.54
N VAL A 35 -36.69 -7.40 -5.65
CA VAL A 35 -35.62 -6.38 -5.67
C VAL A 35 -36.18 -5.00 -5.32
N ARG A 36 -37.35 -4.61 -5.83
CA ARG A 36 -37.98 -3.33 -5.45
C ARG A 36 -38.32 -3.27 -3.97
N ASP A 37 -38.95 -4.32 -3.44
CA ASP A 37 -39.36 -4.39 -2.03
C ASP A 37 -38.16 -4.30 -1.09
N THR A 38 -37.07 -5.02 -1.39
CA THR A 38 -35.83 -4.96 -0.61
C THR A 38 -35.17 -3.57 -0.63
N VAL A 39 -35.16 -2.89 -1.77
CA VAL A 39 -34.63 -1.53 -1.88
C VAL A 39 -35.45 -0.55 -1.03
N VAL A 40 -36.79 -0.65 -1.08
CA VAL A 40 -37.70 0.17 -0.26
C VAL A 40 -37.48 -0.09 1.23
N ALA A 41 -37.39 -1.35 1.65
CA ALA A 41 -37.14 -1.72 3.04
C ALA A 41 -35.78 -1.20 3.56
N LEU A 42 -34.73 -1.25 2.74
CA LEU A 42 -33.42 -0.70 3.09
C LEU A 42 -33.44 0.83 3.18
N ALA A 43 -34.16 1.50 2.29
CA ALA A 43 -34.32 2.96 2.34
C ALA A 43 -35.05 3.40 3.62
N ALA A 44 -36.13 2.71 4.01
CA ALA A 44 -36.86 2.96 5.26
C ALA A 44 -35.96 2.78 6.49
N LYS A 45 -35.15 1.71 6.54
CA LYS A 45 -34.19 1.47 7.64
C LYS A 45 -33.12 2.57 7.74
N LYS A 46 -32.61 3.07 6.61
CA LYS A 46 -31.65 4.19 6.57
C LYS A 46 -32.25 5.52 7.06
N ALA A 47 -33.54 5.73 6.86
CA ALA A 47 -34.23 6.94 7.33
C ALA A 47 -34.46 6.94 8.86
N ILE A 48 -34.70 5.77 9.47
CA ILE A 48 -35.14 5.65 10.87
C ILE A 48 -33.97 5.64 11.88
N THR A 49 -32.73 5.30 11.48
CA THR A 49 -31.60 5.12 12.41
C THR A 49 -30.88 6.40 12.86
N LYS A 50 -31.28 7.59 12.38
CA LYS A 50 -30.64 8.87 12.79
C LYS A 50 -31.25 9.53 14.03
N LYS A 51 -31.56 8.77 15.08
CA LYS A 51 -31.86 9.34 16.41
C LYS A 51 -30.60 9.33 17.27
N ASN A 52 -29.73 10.31 17.07
CA ASN A 52 -28.53 10.52 17.88
C ASN A 52 -28.93 10.95 19.30
N LYS A 53 -29.05 10.00 20.22
CA LYS A 53 -29.25 10.29 21.65
C LYS A 53 -27.89 10.61 22.28
N VAL A 54 -27.39 11.83 22.04
CA VAL A 54 -26.19 12.36 22.69
C VAL A 54 -26.54 12.64 24.16
N ARG A 55 -26.33 11.65 25.03
CA ARG A 55 -26.44 11.84 26.48
C ARG A 55 -25.21 12.63 26.94
N SER A 56 -25.32 13.95 26.95
CA SER A 56 -24.30 14.86 27.48
C SER A 56 -24.05 14.55 28.96
N ARG A 57 -22.97 13.82 29.25
CA ARG A 57 -22.31 13.84 30.55
C ARG A 57 -20.95 14.47 30.34
N GLN A 58 -20.90 15.81 30.39
CA GLN A 58 -19.63 16.54 30.45
C GLN A 58 -18.98 16.27 31.81
N LYS A 59 -18.20 15.18 31.91
CA LYS A 59 -17.25 15.03 33.01
C LYS A 59 -16.19 16.11 32.80
N LYS A 60 -16.07 17.06 33.73
CA LYS A 60 -14.98 18.02 33.78
C LYS A 60 -13.70 17.25 34.08
N VAL A 61 -13.02 16.77 33.03
CA VAL A 61 -11.67 16.24 33.16
C VAL A 61 -10.79 17.43 33.50
N LYS A 62 -10.16 17.41 34.68
CA LYS A 62 -9.08 18.34 35.01
C LYS A 62 -7.91 17.98 34.10
N ALA A 63 -7.86 18.58 32.91
CA ALA A 63 -6.67 18.52 32.10
C ALA A 63 -5.63 19.40 32.81
N TYR A 64 -4.62 18.78 33.41
CA TYR A 64 -3.45 19.53 33.83
C TYR A 64 -2.83 20.17 32.60
N ASP A 65 -2.44 21.44 32.70
CA ASP A 65 -1.72 22.09 31.62
C ASP A 65 -0.32 21.45 31.52
N LEU A 66 -0.09 20.74 30.41
CA LEU A 66 1.17 20.05 30.13
C LEU A 66 2.09 20.91 29.25
N SER A 67 1.79 22.20 29.09
CA SER A 67 2.61 23.14 28.31
C SER A 67 4.07 23.17 28.76
N SER A 68 4.36 23.00 30.05
CA SER A 68 5.73 22.91 30.57
C SER A 68 6.54 21.72 30.03
N LEU A 69 5.88 20.67 29.52
CA LEU A 69 6.59 19.54 28.91
C LEU A 69 7.18 19.88 27.53
N SER A 70 6.71 20.94 26.85
CA SER A 70 7.24 21.31 25.54
C SER A 70 8.67 21.86 25.60
N GLU A 71 9.08 22.42 26.73
CA GLU A 71 10.44 22.95 26.93
C GLU A 71 11.51 21.84 26.98
N PHE A 72 11.11 20.63 27.36
CA PHE A 72 12.00 19.47 27.44
C PHE A 72 12.03 18.62 26.17
N LEU A 73 11.18 18.93 25.19
CA LEU A 73 11.10 18.20 23.94
C LEU A 73 11.79 19.01 22.82
N PRO A 74 12.45 18.34 21.87
CA PRO A 74 12.90 19.00 20.65
C PRO A 74 11.72 19.70 19.97
N SER A 75 11.92 20.95 19.50
CA SER A 75 10.88 21.73 18.82
C SER A 75 10.24 20.89 17.70
N LEU A 76 8.97 20.55 17.90
CA LEU A 76 8.18 19.74 16.98
C LEU A 76 7.79 20.50 15.71
N ASP A 77 8.14 21.79 15.61
CA ASP A 77 7.86 22.63 14.43
C ASP A 77 8.59 22.09 13.19
N ALA A 78 9.75 21.44 13.37
CA ALA A 78 10.45 20.74 12.30
C ALA A 78 9.77 19.40 11.90
N LEU A 79 9.00 18.81 12.80
CA LEU A 79 8.25 17.56 12.59
C LEU A 79 6.83 17.81 12.07
N GLN A 80 6.35 19.06 12.14
CA GLN A 80 5.07 19.53 11.61
C GLN A 80 5.05 19.60 10.07
N LYS A 81 5.79 18.71 9.39
CA LYS A 81 5.35 18.30 8.06
C LYS A 81 4.10 17.46 8.32
N PRO A 82 2.94 17.76 7.69
CA PRO A 82 1.78 16.88 7.83
C PRO A 82 2.27 15.46 7.59
N PRO A 83 1.86 14.46 8.40
CA PRO A 83 2.15 13.09 8.06
C PRO A 83 1.74 12.98 6.61
N ARG A 84 2.69 12.69 5.72
CA ARG A 84 2.32 12.30 4.36
C ARG A 84 1.49 11.07 4.62
N GLN A 85 0.17 11.25 4.65
CA GLN A 85 -0.81 10.20 4.71
C GLN A 85 -0.66 9.53 3.36
N THR A 86 0.42 8.77 3.20
CA THR A 86 0.50 7.76 2.17
C THR A 86 -0.54 6.78 2.66
N GLU A 87 -1.76 6.90 2.13
CA GLU A 87 -2.66 5.78 2.09
C GLU A 87 -1.89 4.66 1.38
N PHE A 88 -1.11 3.89 2.15
CA PHE A 88 -0.25 2.83 1.64
C PHE A 88 -1.18 1.66 1.35
N LYS A 89 -2.06 1.86 0.34
CA LYS A 89 -2.96 0.86 -0.20
C LYS A 89 -2.10 -0.20 -0.86
N LEU A 90 -1.65 -1.14 -0.02
CA LEU A 90 -0.86 -2.27 -0.42
C LEU A 90 -1.76 -3.26 -1.17
N ASN A 91 -1.65 -3.25 -2.49
CA ASN A 91 -2.23 -4.28 -3.34
C ASN A 91 -1.47 -5.61 -3.17
N SER A 92 -2.06 -6.73 -3.61
CA SER A 92 -1.46 -8.05 -3.43
C SER A 92 -0.07 -8.19 -4.08
N LYS A 93 0.19 -7.50 -5.19
CA LYS A 93 1.50 -7.50 -5.87
C LYS A 93 2.54 -6.72 -5.06
N SER A 94 2.18 -5.54 -4.56
CA SER A 94 3.07 -4.71 -3.75
C SER A 94 3.40 -5.37 -2.41
N ARG A 95 2.45 -6.12 -1.82
CA ARG A 95 2.73 -6.96 -0.63
C ARG A 95 3.78 -8.04 -0.92
N LYS A 96 3.64 -8.77 -2.03
CA LYS A 96 4.65 -9.79 -2.42
C LYS A 96 6.03 -9.17 -2.61
N GLN A 97 6.09 -8.01 -3.29
CA GLN A 97 7.36 -7.29 -3.48
C GLN A 97 7.94 -6.80 -2.15
N LEU A 98 7.11 -6.32 -1.23
CA LEU A 98 7.55 -5.92 0.11
C LEU A 98 8.16 -7.12 0.84
N VAL A 99 7.48 -8.27 0.86
CA VAL A 99 7.99 -9.49 1.51
C VAL A 99 9.35 -9.89 0.94
N VAL A 100 9.54 -9.85 -0.38
CA VAL A 100 10.85 -10.17 -1.01
C VAL A 100 11.93 -9.19 -0.58
N LYS A 101 11.61 -7.89 -0.51
CA LYS A 101 12.56 -6.85 -0.08
C LYS A 101 12.96 -7.03 1.38
N GLU A 102 11.99 -7.24 2.27
CA GLU A 102 12.24 -7.45 3.70
C GLU A 102 13.01 -8.76 3.94
N ALA A 103 12.69 -9.82 3.20
CA ALA A 103 13.42 -11.09 3.28
C ALA A 103 14.90 -10.92 2.91
N HIS A 104 15.19 -10.21 1.82
CA HIS A 104 16.57 -9.92 1.43
C HIS A 104 17.30 -9.02 2.45
N GLN A 105 16.61 -8.05 3.04
CA GLN A 105 17.19 -7.21 4.10
C GLN A 105 17.53 -8.03 5.35
N LEU A 106 16.62 -8.91 5.78
CA LEU A 106 16.84 -9.82 6.89
C LEU A 106 18.03 -10.75 6.61
N GLU A 107 18.07 -11.35 5.42
CA GLU A 107 19.18 -12.21 5.01
C GLU A 107 20.52 -11.47 5.02
N ALA A 108 20.56 -10.21 4.58
CA ALA A 108 21.76 -9.39 4.64
C ALA A 108 22.23 -9.12 6.09
N VAL A 109 21.30 -8.94 7.04
CA VAL A 109 21.63 -8.78 8.47
C VAL A 109 22.15 -10.09 9.04
N LEU A 110 21.49 -11.21 8.76
CA LEU A 110 21.89 -12.54 9.26
C LEU A 110 23.23 -13.00 8.69
N ASN A 111 23.54 -12.62 7.45
CA ASN A 111 24.82 -12.92 6.80
C ASN A 111 25.96 -12.00 7.23
N ASN A 112 25.69 -10.95 8.02
CA ASN A 112 26.72 -10.03 8.49
C ASN A 112 27.53 -10.65 9.63
N GLU A 113 28.85 -10.73 9.45
CA GLU A 113 29.77 -11.30 10.44
C GLU A 113 29.76 -10.54 11.78
N THR A 114 29.62 -9.21 11.77
CA THR A 114 29.54 -8.44 13.03
C THR A 114 28.28 -8.78 13.82
N PHE A 115 27.16 -9.02 13.12
CA PHE A 115 25.89 -9.39 13.73
C PHE A 115 25.89 -10.83 14.28
N LYS A 116 26.60 -11.76 13.61
CA LYS A 116 26.75 -13.14 14.09
C LYS A 116 27.58 -13.22 15.39
N LEU A 117 28.61 -12.38 15.51
CA LEU A 117 29.50 -12.35 16.67
C LEU A 117 28.85 -11.64 17.87
N ASP A 118 28.32 -10.43 17.67
CA ASP A 118 27.61 -9.67 18.70
C ASP A 118 26.46 -8.87 18.09
N PRO A 119 25.21 -9.37 18.19
CA PRO A 119 24.06 -8.70 17.60
C PRO A 119 23.76 -7.36 18.27
N LEU A 120 24.06 -7.20 19.57
CA LEU A 120 23.76 -5.96 20.29
C LEU A 120 24.74 -4.85 19.89
N ALA A 121 26.03 -5.16 19.81
CA ALA A 121 27.03 -4.20 19.32
C ALA A 121 26.80 -3.83 17.85
N ALA A 122 26.44 -4.80 17.00
CA ALA A 122 26.15 -4.55 15.59
C ALA A 122 24.94 -3.61 15.40
N ILE A 123 23.86 -3.83 16.16
CA ILE A 123 22.70 -2.92 16.15
C ILE A 123 23.10 -1.53 16.64
N HIS A 124 23.87 -1.44 17.73
CA HIS A 124 24.31 -0.15 18.27
C HIS A 124 25.15 0.63 17.24
N GLN A 125 26.12 -0.02 16.59
CA GLN A 125 26.92 0.57 15.53
C GLN A 125 26.06 1.02 14.35
N HIS A 126 25.10 0.20 13.93
CA HIS A 126 24.19 0.55 12.85
C HIS A 126 23.35 1.78 13.18
N LEU A 127 22.80 1.86 14.40
CA LEU A 127 22.05 3.00 14.88
C LEU A 127 22.91 4.26 14.91
N GLN A 128 24.15 4.19 15.41
CA GLN A 128 25.08 5.32 15.38
C GLN A 128 25.40 5.79 13.95
N ALA A 129 25.60 4.86 13.02
CA ALA A 129 25.94 5.18 11.63
C ALA A 129 24.76 5.76 10.82
N THR A 130 23.53 5.37 11.15
CA THR A 130 22.31 5.80 10.46
C THR A 130 21.62 6.98 11.12
N GLN A 131 22.12 7.45 12.26
CA GLN A 131 21.68 8.71 12.83
C GLN A 131 21.92 9.83 11.82
N PRO A 132 20.92 10.69 11.57
CA PRO A 132 21.13 11.87 10.75
C PRO A 132 22.22 12.71 11.41
N VAL A 133 23.27 13.01 10.65
CA VAL A 133 24.34 13.90 11.10
C VAL A 133 23.68 15.24 11.41
N GLU A 134 23.64 15.63 12.67
CA GLU A 134 23.37 17.02 13.02
C GLU A 134 24.42 17.86 12.30
N GLU A 135 23.98 18.78 11.44
CA GLU A 135 24.87 19.67 10.69
C GLU A 135 25.53 20.67 11.64
N VAL A 136 26.47 20.21 12.47
CA VAL A 136 27.53 21.07 12.96
C VAL A 136 28.45 21.30 11.77
N SER A 137 28.26 22.46 11.14
CA SER A 137 28.96 22.99 9.96
C SER A 137 30.31 22.31 9.68
N ARG A 138 30.31 21.29 8.82
CA ARG A 138 31.55 20.74 8.29
C ARG A 138 32.13 21.77 7.33
N GLN A 139 33.14 22.50 7.79
CA GLN A 139 33.97 23.35 6.94
C GLN A 139 34.42 22.54 5.71
N LYS A 140 33.91 22.92 4.55
CA LYS A 140 34.27 22.29 3.26
C LYS A 140 35.76 22.50 3.04
N LYS A 141 36.57 21.44 3.21
CA LYS A 141 37.91 21.40 2.63
C LYS A 141 37.74 21.35 1.11
N THR A 142 38.06 22.46 0.45
CA THR A 142 38.05 22.57 -1.01
C THR A 142 39.16 21.68 -1.58
N VAL A 143 38.80 20.49 -2.08
CA VAL A 143 39.68 19.72 -2.95
C VAL A 143 39.65 20.36 -4.32
N LYS A 144 40.72 21.07 -4.68
CA LYS A 144 40.92 21.64 -6.02
C LYS A 144 40.99 20.50 -7.04
N THR A 145 39.93 20.27 -7.80
CA THR A 145 39.97 19.39 -8.97
C THR A 145 40.76 20.06 -10.09
N ALA A 146 42.00 19.62 -10.29
CA ALA A 146 42.82 20.01 -11.43
C ALA A 146 42.16 19.55 -12.74
N LYS A 147 41.96 20.51 -13.67
CA LYS A 147 41.38 20.29 -15.00
C LYS A 147 42.26 19.31 -15.80
N LYS A 148 41.67 18.20 -16.26
CA LYS A 148 42.27 17.30 -17.24
C LYS A 148 42.41 18.02 -18.59
N SER A 149 43.62 18.45 -18.94
CA SER A 149 43.96 18.87 -20.30
C SER A 149 44.26 17.65 -21.17
N LYS A 150 43.50 17.48 -22.25
CA LYS A 150 43.82 16.54 -23.35
C LYS A 150 45.18 16.93 -23.95
N LYS A 151 46.16 16.01 -23.95
CA LYS A 151 47.28 16.07 -24.89
C LYS A 151 47.60 14.68 -25.42
N LYS A 152 47.61 14.60 -26.75
CA LYS A 152 47.88 13.40 -27.57
C LYS A 152 49.33 12.96 -27.46
N THR A 153 49.52 11.63 -27.54
CA THR A 153 50.65 10.88 -28.14
C THR A 153 52.08 11.29 -27.80
N VAL A 154 52.89 10.35 -27.29
CA VAL A 154 54.00 9.67 -28.02
C VAL A 154 54.70 8.65 -27.08
N LYS A 155 55.21 7.62 -27.74
CA LYS A 155 55.94 6.39 -27.37
C LYS A 155 56.88 6.34 -26.14
N SER A 156 56.94 5.09 -25.66
CA SER A 156 58.11 4.22 -25.36
C SER A 156 58.74 4.12 -23.96
N SER A 157 59.00 2.84 -23.65
CA SER A 157 60.08 2.19 -22.88
C SER A 157 60.06 2.19 -21.34
N ALA A 158 59.75 1.00 -20.83
CA ALA A 158 60.60 0.13 -20.00
C ALA A 158 61.23 0.65 -18.69
N ALA A 159 61.02 -0.15 -17.63
CA ALA A 159 61.85 -0.44 -16.43
C ALA A 159 60.98 -0.39 -15.15
N GLN A 160 60.55 -1.54 -14.60
CA GLN A 160 61.24 -2.40 -13.61
C GLN A 160 60.97 -2.02 -12.14
N SER A 161 60.43 -3.00 -11.41
CA SER A 161 60.80 -3.48 -10.06
C SER A 161 60.95 -2.47 -8.90
N MET A 162 60.17 -2.62 -7.82
CA MET A 162 60.54 -3.48 -6.68
C MET A 162 59.45 -3.48 -5.60
N GLU A 163 59.32 -4.65 -4.96
CA GLU A 163 58.65 -4.91 -3.68
C GLU A 163 59.21 -4.05 -2.55
N PHE A 164 58.34 -3.70 -1.60
CA PHE A 164 58.57 -3.79 -0.15
C PHE A 164 57.24 -4.06 0.55
#